data_AF-A0A949WFH7-F1
#
_entry.id   AF-A0A949WFH7-F1
#
_cell.length_a   1.000
_cell.length_b   1.000
_cell.length_c   1.000
_cell.angle_alpha   90.00
_cell.angle_beta   90.00
_cell.angle_gamma   90.00
#
_symmetry.space_group_name_H-M   'P 1'
#
loop_
_entity.id
_entity.type
_entity.pdbx_description
1 polymer ?
#
loop_
_entity_poly.entity_id
_entity_poly.type
_entity_poly.pdbx_seq_one_letter_code
_entity_poly.pdbx_strand_id
1 'polypeptide(L)'
;MLNAENERSRFRISILVRLLAAVTYAIPAIGGAFGSFLLIRLFQALRTSEAVGISAVMIGVNEATLPVTISLYLAAGIGIALIITVAIRTMTTTATSSPQFWFYVVGGILGIVPPALFWLAKYLVIEAMSPGSWIGSYGLSNVGARVGQLTMFSMISAPFVILLLLVASVVPLSSRSKAKWFSLSTAIFLEILLIAFAVALPFLINEPKRDHELVNLPEASVADIDADIDKEASFVLTMTSDNKMSERTKIGEKPLTREELPVLVESSMATKPPERRIVYFKGDVGISVENILAIFDSITKADVDKVGLVVTGKKNEEDPYQLHLRRFEVKLRQQPRTDEVVRPNPLSLTVSMLDDDGHVTLNGETISDLSALGARLAEVFRAREDNGVFREGTNEVEKSVYLNVSKTLKYRDLIKLVEAVKVAGAEPIGFRLKDE
;
A
#
# COMPACT_ATOMS: atom_id res chain seq x y z
N MET A 1 61.57 41.18 -6.62
CA MET A 1 61.64 40.34 -5.40
C MET A 1 60.27 39.96 -4.82
N LEU A 2 59.21 40.78 -4.96
CA LEU A 2 57.85 40.46 -4.45
C LEU A 2 57.12 39.27 -5.10
N ASN A 3 57.52 38.80 -6.29
CA ASN A 3 56.92 37.62 -6.94
C ASN A 3 57.52 36.28 -6.48
N ALA A 4 58.74 36.27 -5.92
CA ALA A 4 59.40 35.03 -5.49
C ALA A 4 58.93 34.52 -4.12
N GLU A 5 58.40 35.41 -3.29
CA GLU A 5 57.90 35.08 -1.95
C GLU A 5 56.48 34.49 -1.97
N ASN A 6 55.70 34.82 -3.00
CA ASN A 6 54.31 34.36 -3.14
C ASN A 6 54.19 32.94 -3.73
N GLU A 7 55.25 32.41 -4.36
CA GLU A 7 55.27 31.05 -4.90
C GLU A 7 55.63 29.98 -3.86
N ARG A 8 56.25 30.34 -2.73
CA ARG A 8 56.74 29.38 -1.72
C ARG A 8 55.68 28.77 -0.80
N SER A 9 54.41 29.16 -0.88
CA SER A 9 53.36 28.67 0.03
C SER A 9 52.37 27.66 -0.59
N ARG A 10 52.63 27.15 -1.80
CA ARG A 10 51.81 26.10 -2.41
C ARG A 10 52.21 24.72 -1.88
N PHE A 11 51.61 24.32 -0.78
CA PHE A 11 51.71 22.95 -0.28
C PHE A 11 51.04 21.96 -1.24
N ARG A 12 51.72 20.85 -1.56
CA ARG A 12 51.13 19.75 -2.35
C ARG A 12 50.00 19.11 -1.55
N ILE A 13 48.83 18.91 -2.16
CA ILE A 13 47.68 18.26 -1.51
C ILE A 13 47.90 16.75 -1.50
N SER A 14 47.64 16.11 -0.37
CA SER A 14 47.77 14.65 -0.26
C SER A 14 46.84 13.93 -1.22
N ILE A 15 47.40 13.07 -2.07
CA ILE A 15 46.63 12.21 -2.98
C ILE A 15 45.85 11.17 -2.17
N LEU A 16 46.48 10.57 -1.15
CA LEU A 16 45.87 9.53 -0.33
C LEU A 16 44.54 9.96 0.32
N VAL A 17 44.48 11.16 0.91
CA VAL A 17 43.24 11.68 1.53
C VAL A 17 42.15 11.96 0.48
N ARG A 18 42.53 12.43 -0.71
CA ARG A 18 41.58 12.64 -1.81
C ARG A 18 41.04 11.32 -2.36
N LEU A 19 41.90 10.32 -2.48
CA LEU A 19 41.50 8.98 -2.90
C LEU A 19 40.56 8.34 -1.87
N LEU A 20 40.89 8.47 -0.58
CA LEU A 20 40.03 7.98 0.50
C LEU A 20 38.64 8.63 0.44
N ALA A 21 38.57 9.95 0.31
CA ALA A 21 37.31 10.68 0.15
C ALA A 21 36.57 10.31 -1.15
N ALA A 22 37.28 10.14 -2.27
CA ALA A 22 36.69 9.67 -3.52
C ALA A 22 36.06 8.28 -3.35
N VAL A 23 36.72 7.35 -2.64
CA VAL A 23 36.18 6.02 -2.34
C VAL A 23 34.94 6.12 -1.45
N THR A 24 34.97 6.94 -0.39
CA THR A 24 33.81 7.18 0.48
C THR A 24 32.58 7.60 -0.32
N TYR A 25 32.73 8.52 -1.27
CA TYR A 25 31.59 9.02 -2.06
C TYR A 25 31.25 8.15 -3.28
N ALA A 26 32.17 7.33 -3.76
CA ALA A 26 31.92 6.37 -4.84
C ALA A 26 31.05 5.19 -4.38
N ILE A 27 31.16 4.77 -3.13
CA ILE A 27 30.42 3.61 -2.62
C ILE A 27 28.90 3.79 -2.69
N PRO A 28 28.30 4.91 -2.21
CA PRO A 28 26.86 5.15 -2.34
C PRO A 28 26.40 5.22 -3.80
N ALA A 29 27.25 5.78 -4.68
CA ALA A 29 26.96 5.83 -6.11
C ALA A 29 26.86 4.42 -6.71
N ILE A 30 27.76 3.51 -6.34
CA ILE A 30 27.72 2.09 -6.74
C ILE A 30 26.45 1.41 -6.21
N GLY A 31 26.12 1.62 -4.93
CA GLY A 31 24.90 1.06 -4.34
C GLY A 31 23.63 1.53 -5.04
N GLY A 32 23.51 2.84 -5.34
CA GLY A 32 22.40 3.41 -6.10
C GLY A 32 22.23 2.78 -7.48
N ALA A 33 23.34 2.61 -8.22
CA ALA A 33 23.32 1.96 -9.53
C ALA A 33 22.96 0.48 -9.45
N PHE A 34 23.51 -0.25 -8.47
CA PHE A 34 23.21 -1.68 -8.31
C PHE A 34 21.76 -1.91 -7.87
N GLY A 35 21.24 -1.11 -6.94
CA GLY A 35 19.80 -1.13 -6.59
C GLY A 35 18.91 -0.82 -7.78
N SER A 36 19.29 0.15 -8.62
CA SER A 36 18.56 0.48 -9.85
C SER A 36 18.58 -0.65 -10.88
N PHE A 37 19.73 -1.33 -11.02
CA PHE A 37 19.85 -2.51 -11.85
C PHE A 37 18.93 -3.64 -11.37
N LEU A 38 18.91 -3.94 -10.07
CA LEU A 38 18.01 -4.94 -9.50
C LEU A 38 16.54 -4.59 -9.73
N LEU A 39 16.17 -3.32 -9.55
CA LEU A 39 14.80 -2.85 -9.79
C LEU A 39 14.39 -3.00 -11.26
N ILE A 40 15.28 -2.70 -12.22
CA ILE A 40 15.05 -2.94 -13.65
C ILE A 40 14.86 -4.45 -13.91
N ARG A 41 15.69 -5.31 -13.31
CA ARG A 41 15.60 -6.76 -13.46
C ARG A 41 14.30 -7.31 -12.89
N LEU A 42 13.85 -6.80 -11.74
CA LEU A 42 12.55 -7.11 -11.17
C LEU A 42 11.44 -6.81 -12.18
N PHE A 43 11.37 -5.59 -12.72
CA PHE A 43 10.33 -5.25 -13.69
C PHE A 43 10.40 -6.05 -15.00
N GLN A 44 11.59 -6.41 -15.46
CA GLN A 44 11.75 -7.33 -16.59
C GLN A 44 11.18 -8.72 -16.29
N ALA A 45 11.47 -9.26 -15.10
CA ALA A 45 10.94 -10.56 -14.66
C ALA A 45 9.41 -10.54 -14.49
N LEU A 46 8.87 -9.47 -13.92
CA LEU A 46 7.42 -9.25 -13.78
C LEU A 46 6.73 -9.17 -15.14
N ARG A 47 7.33 -8.49 -16.12
CA ARG A 47 6.78 -8.42 -17.48
C ARG A 47 6.66 -9.80 -18.14
N THR A 48 7.55 -10.73 -17.80
CA THR A 48 7.54 -12.10 -18.33
C THR A 48 6.67 -13.06 -17.53
N SER A 49 6.12 -12.65 -16.40
CA SER A 49 5.37 -13.52 -15.51
C SER A 49 3.93 -13.04 -15.39
N GLU A 50 3.00 -13.83 -15.91
CA GLU A 50 1.57 -13.49 -16.02
C GLU A 50 0.82 -13.47 -14.68
N ALA A 51 1.45 -13.94 -13.58
CA ALA A 51 0.77 -14.21 -12.31
C ALA A 51 1.46 -13.60 -11.07
N VAL A 52 2.37 -12.63 -11.23
CA VAL A 52 3.06 -12.09 -10.05
C VAL A 52 2.17 -11.09 -9.32
N GLY A 53 1.74 -11.49 -8.13
CA GLY A 53 0.98 -10.64 -7.23
C GLY A 53 1.79 -9.42 -6.77
N ILE A 54 1.05 -8.38 -6.35
CA ILE A 54 1.57 -7.12 -5.81
C ILE A 54 2.57 -7.34 -4.64
N SER A 55 2.32 -8.34 -3.79
CA SER A 55 3.21 -8.72 -2.68
C SER A 55 4.63 -9.09 -3.16
N ALA A 56 4.76 -9.89 -4.21
CA ALA A 56 6.05 -10.29 -4.76
C ALA A 56 6.80 -9.11 -5.41
N VAL A 57 6.09 -8.16 -6.01
CA VAL A 57 6.69 -6.90 -6.47
C VAL A 57 7.28 -6.13 -5.30
N MET A 58 6.54 -6.01 -4.19
CA MET A 58 7.00 -5.28 -3.01
C MET A 58 8.22 -5.93 -2.35
N ILE A 59 8.23 -7.26 -2.24
CA ILE A 59 9.39 -8.02 -1.76
C ILE A 59 10.61 -7.69 -2.64
N GLY A 60 10.46 -7.80 -3.97
CA GLY A 60 11.54 -7.48 -4.90
C GLY A 60 12.03 -6.03 -4.83
N VAL A 61 11.11 -5.07 -4.67
CA VAL A 61 11.45 -3.64 -4.48
C VAL A 61 12.24 -3.43 -3.18
N ASN A 62 11.87 -4.14 -2.12
CA ASN A 62 12.57 -4.07 -0.84
C ASN A 62 13.97 -4.70 -0.93
N GLU A 63 14.09 -5.86 -1.59
CA GLU A 63 15.39 -6.50 -1.85
C GLU A 63 16.30 -5.60 -2.70
N ALA A 64 15.77 -4.93 -3.73
CA ALA A 64 16.51 -3.97 -4.55
C ALA A 64 17.02 -2.77 -3.74
N THR A 65 16.44 -2.49 -2.57
CA THR A 65 16.88 -1.41 -1.67
C THR A 65 18.11 -1.80 -0.84
N LEU A 66 18.32 -3.09 -0.57
CA LEU A 66 19.39 -3.57 0.31
C LEU A 66 20.79 -3.07 -0.10
N PRO A 67 21.20 -3.11 -1.39
CA PRO A 67 22.52 -2.66 -1.77
C PRO A 67 22.75 -1.16 -1.54
N VAL A 68 21.70 -0.35 -1.72
CA VAL A 68 21.75 1.09 -1.47
C VAL A 68 22.01 1.33 0.01
N THR A 69 21.22 0.68 0.88
CA THR A 69 21.35 0.79 2.33
C THR A 69 22.73 0.32 2.83
N ILE A 70 23.18 -0.85 2.37
CA ILE A 70 24.49 -1.41 2.73
C ILE A 70 25.61 -0.46 2.28
N SER A 71 25.53 0.08 1.05
CA SER A 71 26.52 1.02 0.55
C SER A 71 26.59 2.32 1.35
N LEU A 72 25.44 2.85 1.80
CA LEU A 72 25.38 4.05 2.62
C LEU A 72 26.02 3.82 4.00
N TYR A 73 25.73 2.70 4.66
CA TYR A 73 26.37 2.35 5.94
C TYR A 73 27.88 2.09 5.78
N LEU A 74 28.29 1.42 4.71
CA LEU A 74 29.71 1.19 4.42
C LEU A 74 30.44 2.51 4.14
N ALA A 75 29.84 3.40 3.37
CA ALA A 75 30.36 4.74 3.12
C ALA A 75 30.49 5.53 4.41
N ALA A 76 29.50 5.45 5.31
CA ALA A 76 29.56 6.10 6.60
C ALA A 76 30.73 5.60 7.46
N GLY A 77 30.91 4.28 7.53
CA GLY A 77 32.04 3.67 8.24
C GLY A 77 33.40 4.16 7.71
N ILE A 78 33.57 4.23 6.39
CA ILE A 78 34.81 4.72 5.76
C ILE A 78 34.95 6.24 5.93
N GLY A 79 33.84 6.98 5.92
CA GLY A 79 33.79 8.43 6.15
C GLY A 79 34.26 8.82 7.55
N ILE A 80 33.94 8.02 8.58
CA ILE A 80 34.51 8.19 9.93
C ILE A 80 36.04 8.03 9.90
N ALA A 81 36.57 7.02 9.19
CA ALA A 81 38.01 6.84 9.04
C ALA A 81 38.69 8.02 8.30
N LEU A 82 37.99 8.60 7.31
CA LEU A 82 38.40 9.82 6.62
C LEU A 82 38.46 11.01 7.58
N ILE A 83 37.45 11.22 8.42
CA ILE A 83 37.43 12.29 9.43
C ILE A 83 38.61 12.14 10.40
N ILE A 84 38.83 10.93 10.93
CA ILE A 84 39.96 10.65 11.84
C ILE A 84 41.28 10.99 11.15
N THR A 85 41.46 10.57 9.90
CA THR A 85 42.67 10.86 9.10
C THR A 85 42.87 12.37 8.90
N VAL A 86 41.80 13.11 8.59
CA VAL A 86 41.85 14.58 8.44
C VAL A 86 42.12 15.27 9.78
N ALA A 87 41.56 14.78 10.88
CA ALA A 87 41.78 15.30 12.23
C ALA A 87 43.25 15.13 12.69
N ILE A 88 43.80 13.92 12.56
CA ILE A 88 45.22 13.64 12.86
C ILE A 88 46.13 14.55 12.04
N ARG A 89 45.83 14.72 10.74
CA ARG A 89 46.62 15.61 9.85
C ARG A 89 46.47 17.10 10.18
N THR A 90 45.33 17.50 10.75
CA THR A 90 45.12 18.87 11.20
C THR A 90 45.97 19.17 12.43
N MET A 91 46.15 18.18 13.31
CA MET A 91 46.95 18.28 14.54
C MET A 91 48.46 18.07 14.30
N THR A 92 48.85 17.32 13.28
CA THR A 92 50.26 17.03 12.95
C THR A 92 50.82 18.01 11.90
N THR A 93 52.08 18.42 12.05
CA THR A 93 52.77 19.27 11.07
C THR A 93 53.19 18.47 9.84
N THR A 94 52.26 18.19 8.93
CA THR A 94 52.59 17.49 7.67
C THR A 94 53.00 18.47 6.56
N ALA A 95 53.92 18.04 5.69
CA ALA A 95 54.37 18.80 4.51
C ALA A 95 53.29 18.98 3.41
N THR A 96 52.10 18.42 3.59
CA THR A 96 51.01 18.44 2.61
C THR A 96 49.73 19.05 3.20
N SER A 97 48.99 19.81 2.40
CA SER A 97 47.69 20.35 2.82
C SER A 97 46.56 19.32 2.69
N SER A 98 45.49 19.51 3.48
CA SER A 98 44.24 18.78 3.32
C SER A 98 43.52 19.20 2.02
N PRO A 99 42.65 18.33 1.47
CA PRO A 99 41.82 18.67 0.32
C PRO A 99 40.97 19.92 0.58
N GLN A 100 40.71 20.67 -0.49
CA GLN A 100 39.84 21.84 -0.41
C GLN A 100 38.40 21.44 -0.08
N PHE A 101 37.71 22.32 0.62
CA PHE A 101 36.28 22.25 0.93
C PHE A 101 35.42 21.71 -0.22
N TRP A 102 35.58 22.31 -1.41
CA TRP A 102 34.78 21.98 -2.58
C TRP A 102 34.90 20.52 -3.00
N PHE A 103 36.04 19.87 -2.74
CA PHE A 103 36.21 18.45 -3.05
C PHE A 103 35.24 17.58 -2.25
N TYR A 104 35.09 17.86 -0.95
CA TYR A 104 34.16 17.13 -0.09
C TYR A 104 32.71 17.43 -0.46
N VAL A 105 32.36 18.71 -0.67
CA VAL A 105 30.99 19.11 -1.00
C VAL A 105 30.55 18.56 -2.34
N VAL A 106 31.33 18.79 -3.40
CA VAL A 106 31.00 18.30 -4.75
C VAL A 106 30.99 16.78 -4.75
N GLY A 107 31.98 16.14 -4.11
CA GLY A 107 32.04 14.69 -4.05
C GLY A 107 30.87 14.07 -3.29
N GLY A 108 30.52 14.62 -2.13
CA GLY A 108 29.39 14.18 -1.33
C GLY A 108 28.05 14.34 -2.06
N ILE A 109 27.80 15.49 -2.68
CA ILE A 109 26.59 15.73 -3.47
C ILE A 109 26.52 14.74 -4.64
N LEU A 110 27.59 14.61 -5.42
CA LEU A 110 27.63 13.72 -6.57
C LEU A 110 27.46 12.24 -6.17
N GLY A 111 28.04 11.82 -5.04
CA GLY A 111 27.90 10.47 -4.51
C GLY A 111 26.46 10.11 -4.14
N ILE A 112 25.64 11.08 -3.76
CA ILE A 112 24.23 10.90 -3.38
C ILE A 112 23.29 10.87 -4.60
N VAL A 113 23.70 11.36 -5.77
CA VAL A 113 22.82 11.44 -6.95
C VAL A 113 22.26 10.08 -7.38
N PRO A 114 23.07 9.02 -7.60
CA PRO A 114 22.53 7.71 -7.96
C PRO A 114 21.54 7.12 -6.92
N PRO A 115 21.87 7.06 -5.62
CA PRO A 115 20.91 6.54 -4.64
C PRO A 115 19.65 7.43 -4.57
N ALA A 116 19.75 8.76 -4.66
CA ALA A 116 18.57 9.62 -4.67
C ALA A 116 17.63 9.35 -5.87
N LEU A 117 18.20 9.11 -7.06
CA LEU A 117 17.43 8.75 -8.25
C LEU A 117 16.76 7.37 -8.11
N PHE A 118 17.47 6.38 -7.57
CA PHE A 118 16.89 5.08 -7.21
C PHE A 118 15.71 5.25 -6.24
N TRP A 119 15.89 6.05 -5.21
CA TRP A 119 14.87 6.29 -4.19
C TRP A 119 13.63 6.95 -4.75
N LEU A 120 13.78 7.93 -5.64
CA LEU A 120 12.64 8.53 -6.34
C LEU A 120 11.92 7.51 -7.22
N ALA A 121 12.65 6.60 -7.88
CA ALA A 121 12.06 5.51 -8.63
C ALA A 121 11.26 4.56 -7.72
N LYS A 122 11.84 4.14 -6.59
CA LYS A 122 11.15 3.32 -5.59
C LYS A 122 9.88 3.97 -5.08
N TYR A 123 9.94 5.27 -4.74
CA TYR A 123 8.78 6.02 -4.27
C TYR A 123 7.64 5.98 -5.30
N LEU A 124 7.93 6.22 -6.58
CA LEU A 124 6.94 6.16 -7.65
C LEU A 124 6.34 4.76 -7.83
N VAL A 125 7.13 3.70 -7.61
CA VAL A 125 6.62 2.32 -7.66
C VAL A 125 5.64 2.07 -6.53
N ILE A 126 6.01 2.42 -5.29
CA ILE A 126 5.13 2.25 -4.12
C ILE A 126 3.85 3.04 -4.32
N GLU A 127 3.96 4.32 -4.70
CA GLU A 127 2.81 5.19 -4.93
C GLU A 127 1.89 4.66 -6.04
N ALA A 128 2.44 4.09 -7.12
CA ALA A 128 1.64 3.48 -8.19
C ALA A 128 0.88 2.21 -7.74
N MET A 129 1.38 1.56 -6.68
CA MET A 129 0.81 0.33 -6.14
C MET A 129 -0.12 0.60 -4.94
N SER A 130 -0.01 1.77 -4.31
CA SER A 130 -0.87 2.19 -3.20
C SER A 130 -2.32 2.36 -3.68
N PRO A 131 -3.31 1.70 -3.05
CA PRO A 131 -4.71 1.87 -3.38
C PRO A 131 -5.17 3.32 -3.17
N GLY A 132 -5.90 3.86 -4.15
CA GLY A 132 -6.41 5.24 -4.13
C GLY A 132 -5.39 6.31 -4.54
N SER A 133 -4.17 5.94 -4.94
CA SER A 133 -3.17 6.94 -5.33
C SER A 133 -3.62 7.76 -6.54
N TRP A 134 -3.36 9.06 -6.45
CA TRP A 134 -3.54 9.98 -7.56
C TRP A 134 -2.65 9.60 -8.75
N ILE A 135 -1.51 8.95 -8.52
CA ILE A 135 -0.63 8.48 -9.60
C ILE A 135 -1.25 7.32 -10.37
N GLY A 136 -2.00 6.43 -9.72
CA GLY A 136 -2.71 5.33 -10.37
C GLY A 136 -3.75 5.82 -11.40
N SER A 137 -4.38 6.97 -11.17
CA SER A 137 -5.40 7.53 -12.07
C SER A 137 -4.84 8.23 -13.32
N TYR A 138 -3.58 8.67 -13.31
CA TYR A 138 -2.90 9.29 -14.48
C TYR A 138 -2.27 8.28 -15.46
N GLY A 139 -2.56 6.98 -15.28
CA GLY A 139 -2.16 5.90 -16.19
C GLY A 139 -0.80 5.29 -15.83
N LEU A 140 -0.81 3.99 -15.50
CA LEU A 140 0.38 3.21 -15.12
C LEU A 140 1.50 3.23 -16.18
N SER A 141 1.17 3.42 -17.45
CA SER A 141 2.15 3.48 -18.55
C SER A 141 3.14 4.65 -18.38
N ASN A 142 2.66 5.81 -17.94
CA ASN A 142 3.49 6.99 -17.68
C ASN A 142 4.40 6.78 -16.47
N VAL A 143 3.92 6.06 -15.46
CA VAL A 143 4.70 5.77 -14.25
C VAL A 143 5.83 4.80 -14.57
N GLY A 144 5.54 3.71 -15.29
CA GLY A 144 6.55 2.75 -15.73
C GLY A 144 7.67 3.41 -16.54
N ALA A 145 7.32 4.32 -17.46
CA ALA A 145 8.30 5.08 -18.24
C ALA A 145 9.19 5.97 -17.34
N ARG A 146 8.61 6.67 -16.36
CA ARG A 146 9.37 7.51 -15.42
C ARG A 146 10.28 6.69 -14.50
N VAL A 147 9.79 5.58 -13.95
CA VAL A 147 10.58 4.65 -13.13
C VAL A 147 11.75 4.10 -13.94
N GLY A 148 11.51 3.73 -15.20
CA GLY A 148 12.56 3.28 -16.13
C GLY A 148 13.62 4.36 -16.39
N GLN A 149 13.21 5.61 -16.64
CA GLN A 149 14.14 6.72 -16.85
C GLN A 149 14.99 7.00 -15.61
N LEU A 150 14.38 7.06 -14.42
CA LEU A 150 15.09 7.35 -13.17
C LEU A 150 16.12 6.26 -12.82
N THR A 151 15.73 4.99 -12.95
CA THR A 151 16.65 3.85 -12.71
C THR A 151 17.78 3.82 -13.74
N MET A 152 17.51 4.15 -15.00
CA MET A 152 18.54 4.27 -16.04
C MET A 152 19.52 5.42 -15.74
N PHE A 153 19.02 6.60 -15.36
CA PHE A 153 19.86 7.73 -14.99
C PHE A 153 20.70 7.46 -13.74
N SER A 154 20.15 6.78 -12.74
CA SER A 154 20.90 6.32 -11.58
C SER A 154 22.07 5.41 -12.00
N MET A 155 21.80 4.42 -12.85
CA MET A 155 22.82 3.49 -13.33
C MET A 155 23.92 4.15 -14.16
N ILE A 156 23.57 5.12 -15.03
CA ILE A 156 24.52 5.84 -15.89
C ILE A 156 25.31 6.89 -15.09
N SER A 157 24.70 7.53 -14.10
CA SER A 157 25.37 8.58 -13.32
C SER A 157 26.48 8.02 -12.42
N ALA A 158 26.36 6.79 -11.91
CA ALA A 158 27.38 6.19 -11.06
C ALA A 158 28.78 6.10 -11.70
N PRO A 159 29.00 5.50 -12.89
CA PRO A 159 30.33 5.46 -13.51
C PRO A 159 30.86 6.87 -13.82
N PHE A 160 29.99 7.83 -14.15
CA PHE A 160 30.40 9.22 -14.37
C PHE A 160 30.89 9.88 -13.08
N VAL A 161 30.15 9.70 -11.97
CA VAL A 161 30.53 10.19 -10.63
C VAL A 161 31.85 9.56 -10.19
N ILE A 162 32.01 8.24 -10.34
CA ILE A 162 33.24 7.53 -9.98
C ILE A 162 34.43 8.06 -10.79
N LEU A 163 34.27 8.18 -12.11
CA LEU A 163 35.32 8.70 -12.99
C LEU A 163 35.71 10.13 -12.60
N LEU A 164 34.71 11.00 -12.37
CA LEU A 164 34.93 12.39 -11.99
C LEU A 164 35.66 12.49 -10.64
N LEU A 165 35.25 11.70 -9.65
CA LEU A 165 35.90 11.64 -8.33
C LEU A 165 37.34 11.13 -8.43
N LEU A 166 37.59 10.09 -9.23
CA LEU A 166 38.93 9.56 -9.45
C LEU A 166 39.84 10.58 -10.14
N VAL A 167 39.38 11.22 -11.21
CA VAL A 167 40.14 12.27 -11.90
C VAL A 167 40.41 13.43 -10.95
N ALA A 168 39.41 13.91 -10.21
CA ALA A 168 39.57 14.99 -9.24
C ALA A 168 40.55 14.63 -8.10
N SER A 169 40.67 13.34 -7.76
CA SER A 169 41.61 12.88 -6.74
C SER A 169 43.08 12.97 -7.19
N VAL A 170 43.34 12.82 -8.49
CA VAL A 170 44.69 12.79 -9.08
C VAL A 170 45.13 14.17 -9.59
N VAL A 171 44.21 15.00 -10.11
CA VAL A 171 44.54 16.32 -10.65
C VAL A 171 45.15 17.23 -9.57
N PRO A 172 46.32 17.83 -9.79
CA PRO A 172 46.99 18.67 -8.79
C PRO A 172 46.26 20.01 -8.64
N LEU A 173 45.43 20.14 -7.60
CA LEU A 173 44.80 21.40 -7.21
C LEU A 173 45.72 22.17 -6.25
N SER A 174 45.86 23.48 -6.43
CA SER A 174 46.59 24.35 -5.49
C SER A 174 45.65 24.88 -4.41
N SER A 175 45.99 24.72 -3.13
CA SER A 175 45.20 25.24 -2.00
C SER A 175 45.84 26.47 -1.36
N ARG A 176 45.04 27.50 -1.04
CA ARG A 176 45.47 28.67 -0.26
C ARG A 176 45.37 28.34 1.24
N SER A 177 46.50 28.42 1.93
CA SER A 177 46.82 27.83 3.24
C SER A 177 46.04 28.30 4.49
N LYS A 178 44.99 29.12 4.41
CA LYS A 178 44.63 29.94 5.59
C LYS A 178 43.72 29.32 6.68
N ALA A 179 43.05 28.18 6.47
CA ALA A 179 42.27 27.56 7.57
C ALA A 179 42.15 26.03 7.44
N LYS A 180 42.97 25.28 8.19
CA LYS A 180 42.95 23.80 8.21
C LYS A 180 41.64 23.23 8.80
N TRP A 181 41.07 23.93 9.78
CA TRP A 181 39.83 23.55 10.47
C TRP A 181 38.62 23.44 9.55
N PHE A 182 38.55 24.26 8.49
CA PHE A 182 37.40 24.27 7.60
C PHE A 182 37.20 22.93 6.88
N SER A 183 38.29 22.29 6.46
CA SER A 183 38.22 20.95 5.82
C SER A 183 37.68 19.86 6.75
N LEU A 184 38.04 19.93 8.03
CA LEU A 184 37.56 19.00 9.06
C LEU A 184 36.07 19.22 9.34
N SER A 185 35.65 20.46 9.58
CA SER A 185 34.25 20.79 9.84
C SER A 185 33.33 20.36 8.70
N THR A 186 33.79 20.48 7.45
CA THR A 186 33.01 20.06 6.28
C THR A 186 32.93 18.55 6.13
N ALA A 187 34.03 17.83 6.36
CA ALA A 187 34.01 16.38 6.35
C ALA A 187 33.04 15.85 7.41
N ILE A 188 33.08 16.41 8.62
CA ILE A 188 32.13 16.07 9.71
C ILE A 188 30.69 16.37 9.29
N PHE A 189 30.41 17.57 8.76
CA PHE A 189 29.05 17.95 8.36
C PHE A 189 28.47 17.03 7.28
N LEU A 190 29.24 16.74 6.23
CA LEU A 190 28.79 15.86 5.15
C LEU A 190 28.60 14.42 5.62
N GLU A 191 29.44 13.96 6.55
CA GLU A 191 29.30 12.64 7.15
C GLU A 191 28.02 12.53 7.98
N ILE A 192 27.72 13.55 8.79
CA ILE A 192 26.44 13.62 9.52
C ILE A 192 25.26 13.58 8.55
N LEU A 193 25.35 14.30 7.42
CA LEU A 193 24.31 14.27 6.39
C LEU A 193 24.17 12.88 5.77
N LEU A 194 25.28 12.20 5.47
CA LEU A 194 25.29 10.86 4.90
C LEU A 194 24.70 9.83 5.87
N ILE A 195 25.03 9.91 7.16
CA ILE A 195 24.44 9.08 8.23
C ILE A 195 22.95 9.41 8.37
N ALA A 196 22.57 10.68 8.42
CA ALA A 196 21.17 11.09 8.50
C ALA A 196 20.38 10.57 7.30
N PHE A 197 20.95 10.59 6.09
CA PHE A 197 20.36 10.01 4.90
C PHE A 197 20.22 8.49 5.05
N ALA A 198 21.27 7.78 5.47
CA ALA A 198 21.24 6.33 5.68
C ALA A 198 20.18 5.89 6.71
N VAL A 199 20.00 6.66 7.78
CA VAL A 199 19.03 6.39 8.86
C VAL A 199 17.62 6.81 8.47
N ALA A 200 17.43 8.01 7.91
CA ALA A 200 16.10 8.53 7.59
C ALA A 200 15.44 7.81 6.42
N LEU A 201 16.23 7.30 5.47
CA LEU A 201 15.74 6.69 4.24
C LEU A 201 14.79 5.49 4.45
N PRO A 202 15.11 4.51 5.31
CA PRO A 202 14.16 3.45 5.67
C PRO A 202 12.84 3.96 6.25
N PHE A 203 12.83 5.10 6.96
CA PHE A 203 11.63 5.65 7.61
C PHE A 203 10.82 6.61 6.72
N LEU A 204 11.47 7.30 5.77
CA LEU A 204 10.82 8.28 4.90
C LEU A 204 9.94 7.62 3.83
N ILE A 205 10.29 6.41 3.40
CA ILE A 205 9.54 5.67 2.40
C ILE A 205 8.83 4.54 3.12
N ASN A 206 7.72 4.93 3.73
CA ASN A 206 6.79 4.01 4.36
C ASN A 206 6.31 2.95 3.35
N GLU A 207 5.92 1.80 3.89
CA GLU A 207 5.13 0.78 3.22
C GLU A 207 3.93 1.40 2.48
N PRO A 208 3.43 0.80 1.39
CA PRO A 208 2.24 1.31 0.70
C PRO A 208 1.11 1.48 1.71
N LYS A 209 0.66 2.72 1.86
CA LYS A 209 -0.46 3.09 2.72
C LYS A 209 -1.67 3.37 1.84
N ARG A 210 -2.85 3.04 2.34
CA ARG A 210 -4.14 3.43 1.76
C ARG A 210 -4.43 4.89 2.12
N ASP A 211 -3.52 5.80 1.79
CA ASP A 211 -3.54 7.22 2.23
C ASP A 211 -4.64 8.05 1.54
N HIS A 212 -5.34 7.48 0.56
CA HIS A 212 -6.38 8.14 -0.23
C HIS A 212 -7.70 7.36 -0.26
N GLU A 213 -7.88 6.36 0.60
CA GLU A 213 -9.19 5.75 0.72
C GLU A 213 -10.13 6.69 1.47
N LEU A 214 -11.26 7.01 0.84
CA LEU A 214 -12.25 7.95 1.37
C LEU A 214 -12.95 7.45 2.64
N VAL A 215 -12.83 6.15 2.91
CA VAL A 215 -13.56 5.45 3.96
C VAL A 215 -12.63 4.51 4.71
N ASN A 216 -12.80 4.42 6.02
CA ASN A 216 -12.12 3.39 6.78
C ASN A 216 -12.90 2.08 6.64
N LEU A 217 -12.36 1.12 5.89
CA LEU A 217 -13.00 -0.17 5.66
C LEU A 217 -12.81 -1.11 6.86
N PRO A 218 -13.81 -1.92 7.21
CA PRO A 218 -13.66 -2.95 8.23
C PRO A 218 -12.76 -4.09 7.74
N GLU A 219 -12.03 -4.70 8.68
CA GLU A 219 -11.17 -5.84 8.42
C GLU A 219 -11.93 -7.17 8.59
N ALA A 220 -11.65 -8.15 7.73
CA ALA A 220 -12.20 -9.50 7.81
C ALA A 220 -11.14 -10.56 7.45
N SER A 221 -11.29 -11.75 8.03
CA SER A 221 -10.39 -12.89 7.82
C SER A 221 -10.87 -13.88 6.76
N VAL A 222 -12.18 -14.09 6.62
CA VAL A 222 -12.76 -15.14 5.76
C VAL A 222 -13.49 -14.57 4.53
N ALA A 223 -13.37 -13.27 4.29
CA ALA A 223 -13.96 -12.65 3.09
C ALA A 223 -13.27 -13.13 1.80
N ASP A 224 -14.07 -13.28 0.75
CA ASP A 224 -13.63 -13.80 -0.55
C ASP A 224 -12.81 -12.75 -1.30
N ILE A 225 -11.69 -13.15 -1.89
CA ILE A 225 -10.89 -12.26 -2.76
C ILE A 225 -11.63 -12.11 -4.08
N ASP A 226 -11.93 -10.87 -4.49
CA ASP A 226 -12.53 -10.61 -5.78
C ASP A 226 -11.77 -9.53 -6.56
N ALA A 227 -11.09 -9.97 -7.62
CA ALA A 227 -10.32 -9.11 -8.50
C ALA A 227 -11.20 -8.15 -9.33
N ASP A 228 -12.51 -8.39 -9.43
CA ASP A 228 -13.42 -7.51 -10.15
C ASP A 228 -13.65 -6.19 -9.41
N ILE A 229 -13.48 -6.12 -8.08
CA ILE A 229 -13.67 -4.89 -7.28
C ILE A 229 -12.79 -3.74 -7.77
N ASP A 230 -11.59 -4.05 -8.28
CA ASP A 230 -10.63 -3.07 -8.75
C ASP A 230 -10.71 -2.77 -10.24
N LYS A 231 -11.56 -3.49 -11.00
CA LYS A 231 -11.73 -3.24 -12.43
C LYS A 231 -12.58 -2.00 -12.67
N GLU A 232 -12.23 -1.21 -13.69
CA GLU A 232 -13.02 -0.04 -14.11
C GLU A 232 -14.47 -0.39 -14.53
N ALA A 233 -14.72 -1.64 -14.93
CA ALA A 233 -16.05 -2.12 -15.32
C ALA A 233 -16.95 -2.47 -14.11
N SER A 234 -16.40 -2.49 -12.90
CA SER A 234 -17.17 -2.76 -11.69
C SER A 234 -17.93 -1.52 -11.24
N PHE A 235 -19.12 -1.74 -10.68
CA PHE A 235 -19.89 -0.66 -10.08
C PHE A 235 -19.60 -0.65 -8.58
N VAL A 236 -18.81 0.34 -8.14
CA VAL A 236 -18.40 0.49 -6.75
C VAL A 236 -19.03 1.75 -6.18
N LEU A 237 -19.86 1.56 -5.17
CA LEU A 237 -20.49 2.62 -4.40
C LEU A 237 -19.72 2.81 -3.10
N THR A 238 -19.18 4.01 -2.90
CA THR A 238 -18.52 4.42 -1.66
C THR A 238 -19.48 5.27 -0.84
N MET A 239 -19.54 5.02 0.47
CA MET A 239 -20.29 5.84 1.41
C MET A 239 -19.42 6.21 2.61
N THR A 240 -19.36 7.49 2.94
CA THR A 240 -18.58 8.06 4.04
C THR A 240 -19.40 8.15 5.34
N SER A 241 -18.74 8.38 6.47
CA SER A 241 -19.37 8.49 7.79
C SER A 241 -20.37 9.65 7.92
N ASP A 242 -20.25 10.68 7.07
CA ASP A 242 -21.21 11.78 6.93
C ASP A 242 -22.37 11.46 5.96
N ASN A 243 -22.54 10.20 5.57
CA ASN A 243 -23.58 9.69 4.67
C ASN A 243 -23.55 10.27 3.26
N LYS A 244 -22.42 10.83 2.82
CA LYS A 244 -22.22 11.17 1.41
C LYS A 244 -21.91 9.91 0.64
N MET A 245 -22.47 9.83 -0.57
CA MET A 245 -22.24 8.73 -1.47
C MET A 245 -21.48 9.19 -2.70
N SER A 246 -20.70 8.28 -3.23
CA SER A 246 -19.94 8.49 -4.45
C SER A 246 -19.81 7.21 -5.26
N GLU A 247 -19.85 7.36 -6.57
CA GLU A 247 -19.55 6.29 -7.52
C GLU A 247 -18.07 6.36 -7.90
N ARG A 248 -17.38 5.22 -7.94
CA ARG A 248 -16.04 5.12 -8.52
C ARG A 248 -16.11 5.27 -10.04
N THR A 249 -15.41 6.26 -10.57
CA THR A 249 -15.22 6.49 -12.01
C THR A 249 -13.74 6.43 -12.38
N LYS A 250 -13.42 6.47 -13.68
CA LYS A 250 -12.02 6.48 -14.16
C LYS A 250 -11.19 7.68 -13.66
N ILE A 251 -11.86 8.79 -13.35
CA ILE A 251 -11.22 10.07 -12.99
C ILE A 251 -11.21 10.25 -11.45
N GLY A 252 -11.76 9.30 -10.70
CA GLY A 252 -11.89 9.35 -9.24
C GLY A 252 -13.32 9.09 -8.79
N GLU A 253 -13.68 9.56 -7.61
CA GLU A 253 -15.02 9.39 -7.06
C GLU A 253 -15.94 10.56 -7.42
N LYS A 254 -17.09 10.25 -8.04
CA LYS A 254 -18.12 11.22 -8.41
C LYS A 254 -19.21 11.21 -7.34
N PRO A 255 -19.57 12.36 -6.73
CA PRO A 255 -20.66 12.41 -5.77
C PRO A 255 -21.98 11.97 -6.40
N LEU A 256 -22.76 11.22 -5.64
CA LEU A 256 -24.00 10.58 -6.09
C LEU A 256 -25.14 10.87 -5.11
N THR A 257 -26.33 11.17 -5.63
CA THR A 257 -27.55 11.32 -4.85
C THR A 257 -28.37 10.02 -4.82
N ARG A 258 -29.28 9.87 -3.85
CA ARG A 258 -30.10 8.66 -3.71
C ARG A 258 -31.07 8.47 -4.89
N GLU A 259 -31.47 9.57 -5.51
CA GLU A 259 -32.43 9.61 -6.61
C GLU A 259 -31.78 9.16 -7.92
N GLU A 260 -30.49 9.43 -8.11
CA GLU A 260 -29.73 9.04 -9.30
C GLU A 260 -29.27 7.56 -9.26
N LEU A 261 -29.16 6.99 -8.06
CA LEU A 261 -28.61 5.65 -7.83
C LEU A 261 -29.33 4.55 -8.63
N PRO A 262 -30.67 4.41 -8.64
CA PRO A 262 -31.34 3.33 -9.36
C PRO A 262 -31.05 3.36 -10.87
N VAL A 263 -31.06 4.56 -11.46
CA VAL A 263 -30.83 4.76 -12.90
C VAL A 263 -29.40 4.38 -13.28
N LEU A 264 -28.42 4.77 -12.47
CA LEU A 264 -27.03 4.42 -12.70
C LEU A 264 -26.77 2.92 -12.54
N VAL A 265 -27.34 2.30 -11.49
CA VAL A 265 -27.24 0.86 -11.28
C VAL A 265 -27.82 0.09 -12.48
N GLU A 266 -29.03 0.44 -12.92
CA GLU A 266 -29.66 -0.19 -14.08
C GLU A 266 -28.78 -0.07 -15.34
N SER A 267 -28.27 1.14 -15.61
CA SER A 267 -27.40 1.39 -16.77
C SER A 267 -26.09 0.59 -16.72
N SER A 268 -25.48 0.45 -15.53
CA SER A 268 -24.23 -0.30 -15.33
C SER A 268 -24.43 -1.81 -15.43
N MET A 269 -25.62 -2.29 -15.07
CA MET A 269 -25.96 -3.72 -15.04
C MET A 269 -26.59 -4.23 -16.34
N ALA A 270 -27.12 -3.36 -17.20
CA ALA A 270 -27.77 -3.73 -18.46
C ALA A 270 -26.86 -4.56 -19.39
N THR A 271 -25.55 -4.30 -19.37
CA THR A 271 -24.57 -5.01 -20.21
C THR A 271 -24.00 -6.27 -19.57
N LYS A 272 -24.36 -6.57 -18.32
CA LYS A 272 -23.78 -7.67 -17.53
C LYS A 272 -24.72 -8.87 -17.46
N PRO A 273 -24.18 -10.11 -17.54
CA PRO A 273 -24.99 -11.31 -17.32
C PRO A 273 -25.44 -11.38 -15.86
N PRO A 274 -26.58 -12.04 -15.55
CA PRO A 274 -27.18 -12.08 -14.22
C PRO A 274 -26.19 -12.47 -13.11
N GLU A 275 -25.33 -13.46 -13.33
CA GLU A 275 -24.36 -13.89 -12.32
C GLU A 275 -23.30 -12.83 -11.97
N ARG A 276 -23.05 -11.85 -12.85
CA ARG A 276 -22.08 -10.76 -12.66
C ARG A 276 -22.72 -9.41 -12.29
N ARG A 277 -24.04 -9.37 -12.08
CA ARG A 277 -24.76 -8.17 -11.62
C ARG A 277 -24.57 -7.99 -10.12
N ILE A 278 -23.38 -7.59 -9.72
CA ILE A 278 -23.00 -7.35 -8.32
C ILE A 278 -22.66 -5.88 -8.16
N VAL A 279 -23.33 -5.22 -7.20
CA VAL A 279 -22.94 -3.88 -6.75
C VAL A 279 -21.95 -4.03 -5.60
N TYR A 280 -20.76 -3.44 -5.72
CA TYR A 280 -19.79 -3.42 -4.64
C TYR A 280 -20.04 -2.22 -3.74
N PHE A 281 -20.21 -2.45 -2.45
CA PHE A 281 -20.47 -1.42 -1.45
C PHE A 281 -19.26 -1.25 -0.53
N LYS A 282 -18.64 -0.06 -0.57
CA LYS A 282 -17.57 0.39 0.31
C LYS A 282 -18.15 1.35 1.35
N GLY A 283 -18.32 0.89 2.59
CA GLY A 283 -18.81 1.71 3.68
C GLY A 283 -17.73 2.03 4.70
N ASP A 284 -17.71 3.26 5.21
CA ASP A 284 -16.97 3.59 6.42
C ASP A 284 -17.50 2.81 7.64
N VAL A 285 -16.59 2.34 8.50
CA VAL A 285 -16.91 1.61 9.73
C VAL A 285 -17.96 2.29 10.64
N GLY A 286 -18.07 3.62 10.62
CA GLY A 286 -18.96 4.40 11.49
C GLY A 286 -20.40 4.58 11.00
N ILE A 287 -20.71 4.12 9.79
CA ILE A 287 -22.02 4.26 9.16
C ILE A 287 -23.08 3.44 9.91
N SER A 288 -24.29 3.99 10.04
CA SER A 288 -25.44 3.25 10.55
C SER A 288 -26.01 2.29 9.50
N VAL A 289 -26.40 1.11 9.96
CA VAL A 289 -27.03 0.07 9.13
C VAL A 289 -28.32 0.57 8.48
N GLU A 290 -29.07 1.46 9.12
CA GLU A 290 -30.24 2.11 8.52
C GLU A 290 -29.93 2.75 7.15
N ASN A 291 -28.84 3.52 7.07
CA ASN A 291 -28.46 4.18 5.83
C ASN A 291 -28.03 3.18 4.77
N ILE A 292 -27.34 2.11 5.16
CA ILE A 292 -26.92 1.03 4.25
C ILE A 292 -28.14 0.32 3.66
N LEU A 293 -29.12 -0.01 4.50
CA LEU A 293 -30.32 -0.71 4.06
C LEU A 293 -31.18 0.15 3.13
N ALA A 294 -31.27 1.46 3.38
CA ALA A 294 -31.92 2.39 2.45
C ALA A 294 -31.25 2.40 1.05
N ILE A 295 -29.93 2.22 0.99
CA ILE A 295 -29.20 2.08 -0.28
C ILE A 295 -29.49 0.73 -0.93
N PHE A 296 -29.55 -0.34 -0.15
CA PHE A 296 -29.88 -1.67 -0.67
C PHE A 296 -31.30 -1.70 -1.24
N ASP A 297 -32.26 -1.02 -0.63
CA ASP A 297 -33.61 -0.85 -1.18
C ASP A 297 -33.62 -0.08 -2.50
N SER A 298 -32.72 0.89 -2.69
CA SER A 298 -32.55 1.56 -3.98
C SER A 298 -31.90 0.67 -5.04
N ILE A 299 -30.98 -0.21 -4.65
CA ILE A 299 -30.35 -1.18 -5.55
C ILE A 299 -31.35 -2.25 -5.99
N THR A 300 -32.20 -2.75 -5.09
CA THR A 300 -33.23 -3.75 -5.43
C THR A 300 -34.27 -3.23 -6.40
N LYS A 301 -34.61 -1.93 -6.33
CA LYS A 301 -35.50 -1.27 -7.31
C LYS A 301 -34.95 -1.30 -8.73
N ALA A 302 -33.62 -1.44 -8.90
CA ALA A 302 -32.95 -1.57 -10.19
C ALA A 302 -32.77 -3.04 -10.64
N ASP A 303 -33.55 -3.97 -10.07
CA ASP A 303 -33.52 -5.42 -10.38
C ASP A 303 -32.14 -6.08 -10.12
N VAL A 304 -31.43 -5.59 -9.10
CA VAL A 304 -30.19 -6.19 -8.62
C VAL A 304 -30.39 -6.78 -7.24
N ASP A 305 -30.11 -8.07 -7.10
CA ASP A 305 -30.33 -8.85 -5.88
C ASP A 305 -29.04 -9.22 -5.16
N LYS A 306 -27.87 -8.82 -5.68
CA LYS A 306 -26.55 -9.12 -5.09
C LYS A 306 -25.75 -7.87 -4.78
N VAL A 307 -25.24 -7.81 -3.55
CA VAL A 307 -24.30 -6.80 -3.10
C VAL A 307 -23.05 -7.47 -2.55
N GLY A 308 -21.88 -7.00 -2.99
CA GLY A 308 -20.59 -7.33 -2.40
C GLY A 308 -20.22 -6.30 -1.35
N LEU A 309 -20.30 -6.66 -0.07
CA LEU A 309 -19.81 -5.82 1.03
C LEU A 309 -18.29 -5.83 1.01
N VAL A 310 -17.66 -4.70 0.66
CA VAL A 310 -16.22 -4.61 0.50
C VAL A 310 -15.54 -4.41 1.85
N VAL A 311 -14.50 -5.20 2.09
CA VAL A 311 -13.73 -5.25 3.33
C VAL A 311 -12.24 -5.40 3.01
N THR A 312 -11.39 -5.11 3.99
CA THR A 312 -9.94 -5.38 3.90
C THR A 312 -9.62 -6.73 4.53
N GLY A 313 -8.62 -7.44 4.01
CA GLY A 313 -8.09 -8.63 4.66
C GLY A 313 -7.36 -8.28 5.97
N LYS A 314 -7.28 -9.23 6.90
CA LYS A 314 -6.29 -9.12 8.00
C LYS A 314 -4.88 -9.20 7.43
N LYS A 315 -3.95 -8.42 8.02
CA LYS A 315 -2.52 -8.49 7.67
C LYS A 315 -1.98 -9.90 7.89
N ASN A 316 -1.39 -10.47 6.86
CA ASN A 316 -0.73 -11.78 6.90
C ASN A 316 0.52 -11.77 6.01
N GLU A 317 1.25 -12.89 5.91
CA GLU A 317 2.46 -12.97 5.09
C GLU A 317 2.20 -12.78 3.59
N GLU A 318 1.00 -13.15 3.11
CA GLU A 318 0.61 -13.05 1.70
C GLU A 318 0.22 -11.62 1.30
N ASP A 319 -0.47 -10.90 2.19
CA ASP A 319 -0.93 -9.52 2.04
C ASP A 319 -0.59 -8.67 3.29
N PRO A 320 0.70 -8.39 3.54
CA PRO A 320 1.14 -7.64 4.73
C PRO A 320 0.64 -6.18 4.72
N TYR A 321 0.25 -5.68 3.55
CA TYR A 321 -0.13 -4.30 3.29
C TYR A 321 -1.63 -4.11 3.05
N GLN A 322 -2.44 -5.18 3.12
CA GLN A 322 -3.89 -5.15 2.89
C GLN A 322 -4.26 -4.52 1.54
N LEU A 323 -3.53 -4.91 0.50
CA LEU A 323 -3.68 -4.39 -0.86
C LEU A 323 -4.85 -5.05 -1.58
N HIS A 324 -5.19 -6.29 -1.21
CA HIS A 324 -6.31 -6.99 -1.82
C HIS A 324 -7.62 -6.67 -1.13
N LEU A 325 -8.55 -6.09 -1.89
CA LEU A 325 -9.94 -5.97 -1.46
C LEU A 325 -10.61 -7.33 -1.44
N ARG A 326 -11.41 -7.54 -0.42
CA ARG A 326 -12.22 -8.74 -0.24
C ARG A 326 -13.69 -8.36 -0.17
N ARG A 327 -14.57 -9.33 -0.33
CA ARG A 327 -16.00 -9.12 -0.19
C ARG A 327 -16.72 -10.22 0.56
N PHE A 328 -17.85 -9.85 1.13
CA PHE A 328 -18.94 -10.76 1.45
C PHE A 328 -20.06 -10.57 0.43
N GLU A 329 -20.43 -11.63 -0.29
CA GLU A 329 -21.64 -11.62 -1.11
C GLU A 329 -22.88 -11.75 -0.23
N VAL A 330 -23.78 -10.78 -0.34
CA VAL A 330 -25.06 -10.78 0.35
C VAL A 330 -26.18 -10.66 -0.66
N LYS A 331 -27.22 -11.46 -0.49
CA LYS A 331 -28.44 -11.36 -1.28
C LYS A 331 -29.42 -10.37 -0.66
N LEU A 332 -29.91 -9.46 -1.49
CA LEU A 332 -30.95 -8.51 -1.13
C LEU A 332 -32.33 -9.14 -1.31
N ARG A 333 -33.30 -8.66 -0.52
CA ARG A 333 -34.67 -9.14 -0.60
C ARG A 333 -35.33 -8.60 -1.88
N GLN A 334 -35.76 -9.48 -2.78
CA GLN A 334 -36.65 -9.09 -3.86
C GLN A 334 -38.04 -8.86 -3.29
N GLN A 335 -38.71 -7.77 -3.71
CA GLN A 335 -40.11 -7.56 -3.36
C GLN A 335 -40.92 -8.73 -3.93
N PRO A 336 -41.81 -9.36 -3.13
CA PRO A 336 -42.64 -10.43 -3.63
C PRO A 336 -43.42 -9.93 -4.84
N ARG A 337 -43.46 -10.71 -5.93
CA ARG A 337 -44.39 -10.43 -7.03
C ARG A 337 -45.80 -10.49 -6.45
N THR A 338 -46.65 -9.55 -6.85
CA THR A 338 -47.95 -9.20 -6.25
C THR A 338 -48.92 -10.39 -6.08
N ASP A 339 -48.64 -11.54 -6.68
CA ASP A 339 -49.51 -12.72 -6.74
C ASP A 339 -48.96 -13.95 -5.98
N GLU A 340 -47.80 -13.85 -5.33
CA GLU A 340 -47.14 -15.01 -4.70
C GLU A 340 -47.46 -15.09 -3.19
N VAL A 341 -48.25 -16.08 -2.79
CA VAL A 341 -48.53 -16.37 -1.37
C VAL A 341 -47.25 -16.93 -0.73
N VAL A 342 -46.45 -16.07 -0.12
CA VAL A 342 -45.23 -16.45 0.59
C VAL A 342 -45.59 -17.28 1.83
N ARG A 343 -45.36 -18.59 1.75
CA ARG A 343 -45.51 -19.48 2.91
C ARG A 343 -44.28 -19.31 3.83
N PRO A 344 -44.46 -19.18 5.16
CA PRO A 344 -43.33 -19.13 6.09
C PRO A 344 -42.51 -20.43 5.99
N ASN A 345 -41.22 -20.32 5.68
CA ASN A 345 -40.33 -21.46 5.66
C ASN A 345 -39.88 -21.79 7.11
N PRO A 346 -40.29 -22.93 7.70
CA PRO A 346 -39.92 -23.27 9.07
C PRO A 346 -38.41 -23.54 9.25
N LEU A 347 -37.66 -23.71 8.16
CA LEU A 347 -36.23 -23.92 8.16
C LEU A 347 -35.44 -22.61 8.04
N SER A 348 -36.10 -21.45 7.99
CA SER A 348 -35.37 -20.18 7.95
C SER A 348 -34.61 -19.95 9.26
N LEU A 349 -33.30 -19.72 9.16
CA LEU A 349 -32.48 -19.29 10.30
C LEU A 349 -32.42 -17.78 10.30
N THR A 350 -32.90 -17.19 11.39
CA THR A 350 -32.92 -15.75 11.61
C THR A 350 -31.98 -15.43 12.75
N VAL A 351 -30.93 -14.67 12.46
CA VAL A 351 -29.98 -14.20 13.45
C VAL A 351 -30.30 -12.74 13.73
N SER A 352 -30.60 -12.40 14.98
CA SER A 352 -30.83 -11.01 15.36
C SER A 352 -29.76 -10.54 16.32
N MET A 353 -29.08 -9.44 16.01
CA MET A 353 -28.19 -8.77 16.95
C MET A 353 -29.02 -7.78 17.75
N LEU A 354 -29.07 -7.95 19.08
CA LEU A 354 -29.91 -7.11 19.93
C LEU A 354 -29.24 -5.76 20.16
N ASP A 355 -27.96 -5.76 20.59
CA ASP A 355 -27.28 -4.57 21.10
C ASP A 355 -25.79 -4.52 20.70
N ASP A 356 -25.15 -3.35 20.89
CA ASP A 356 -23.71 -3.13 20.63
C ASP A 356 -22.81 -4.02 21.52
N ASP A 357 -23.35 -4.56 22.62
CA ASP A 357 -22.67 -5.44 23.57
C ASP A 357 -22.47 -6.87 23.06
N GLY A 358 -22.93 -7.19 21.84
CA GLY A 358 -22.66 -8.47 21.19
C GLY A 358 -23.64 -9.59 21.54
N HIS A 359 -24.77 -9.26 22.19
CA HIS A 359 -25.86 -10.21 22.41
C HIS A 359 -26.57 -10.53 21.09
N VAL A 360 -26.53 -11.81 20.72
CA VAL A 360 -27.13 -12.31 19.48
C VAL A 360 -28.18 -13.36 19.81
N THR A 361 -29.26 -13.39 19.04
CA THR A 361 -30.26 -14.44 19.08
C THR A 361 -30.29 -15.21 17.78
N LEU A 362 -30.50 -16.53 17.87
CA LEU A 362 -30.75 -17.41 16.73
C LEU A 362 -32.17 -17.95 16.86
N ASN A 363 -33.07 -17.59 15.95
CA ASN A 363 -34.49 -17.95 15.99
C ASN A 363 -35.17 -17.65 17.35
N GLY A 364 -34.72 -16.60 18.04
CA GLY A 364 -35.21 -16.20 19.37
C GLY A 364 -34.48 -16.82 20.56
N GLU A 365 -33.59 -17.79 20.34
CA GLU A 365 -32.71 -18.35 21.38
C GLU A 365 -31.52 -17.41 21.61
N THR A 366 -31.31 -16.95 22.83
CA THR A 366 -30.16 -16.09 23.19
C THR A 366 -28.86 -16.88 23.18
N ILE A 367 -27.88 -16.36 22.46
CA ILE A 367 -26.53 -16.88 22.35
C ILE A 367 -25.56 -15.91 23.03
N SER A 368 -24.57 -16.46 23.73
CA SER A 368 -23.63 -15.67 24.54
C SER A 368 -22.80 -14.68 23.71
N ASP A 369 -22.28 -15.12 22.56
CA ASP A 369 -21.40 -14.33 21.71
C ASP A 369 -21.37 -14.83 20.25
N LEU A 370 -20.61 -14.13 19.38
CA LEU A 370 -20.45 -14.48 17.97
C LEU A 370 -19.73 -15.81 17.73
N SER A 371 -18.86 -16.25 18.64
CA SER A 371 -18.16 -17.53 18.51
C SER A 371 -19.11 -18.70 18.78
N ALA A 372 -19.94 -18.57 19.82
CA ALA A 372 -21.00 -19.51 20.14
C ALA A 372 -22.06 -19.57 19.02
N LEU A 373 -22.37 -18.43 18.41
CA LEU A 373 -23.26 -18.36 17.24
C LEU A 373 -22.69 -19.18 16.07
N GLY A 374 -21.42 -18.97 15.74
CA GLY A 374 -20.76 -19.70 14.65
C GLY A 374 -20.76 -21.21 14.90
N ALA A 375 -20.42 -21.64 16.11
CA ALA A 375 -20.44 -23.05 16.50
C ALA A 375 -21.85 -23.66 16.39
N ARG A 376 -22.88 -22.94 16.86
CA ARG A 376 -24.27 -23.39 16.81
C ARG A 376 -24.79 -23.49 15.37
N LEU A 377 -24.49 -22.52 14.52
CA LEU A 377 -24.85 -22.55 13.10
C LEU A 377 -24.18 -23.72 12.38
N ALA A 378 -22.88 -23.94 12.62
CA ALA A 378 -22.16 -25.07 12.04
C ALA A 378 -22.77 -26.42 12.44
N GLU A 379 -23.19 -26.58 13.70
CA GLU A 379 -23.92 -27.75 14.19
C GLU A 379 -25.25 -27.94 13.45
N VAL A 380 -26.04 -26.86 13.32
CA VAL A 380 -27.32 -26.89 12.60
C VAL A 380 -27.13 -27.29 11.13
N PHE A 381 -26.11 -26.73 10.45
CA PHE A 381 -25.85 -27.06 9.06
C PHE A 381 -25.39 -28.51 8.89
N ARG A 382 -24.57 -29.02 9.80
CA ARG A 382 -24.17 -30.43 9.81
C ARG A 382 -25.38 -31.35 10.02
N ALA A 383 -26.25 -31.02 10.98
CA ALA A 383 -27.47 -31.78 11.20
C ALA A 383 -28.41 -31.76 9.97
N ARG A 384 -28.48 -30.63 9.25
CA ARG A 384 -29.24 -30.54 7.99
C ARG A 384 -28.65 -31.41 6.89
N GLU A 385 -27.34 -31.45 6.79
CA GLU A 385 -26.62 -32.29 5.84
C GLU A 385 -26.85 -33.78 6.13
N ASP A 386 -26.72 -34.20 7.40
CA ASP A 386 -26.94 -35.58 7.83
C ASP A 386 -28.40 -36.03 7.62
N ASN A 387 -29.36 -35.11 7.74
CA ASN A 387 -30.80 -35.37 7.56
C ASN A 387 -31.32 -35.10 6.13
N GLY A 388 -30.47 -34.70 5.18
CA GLY A 388 -30.89 -34.43 3.80
C GLY A 388 -31.87 -33.26 3.66
N VAL A 389 -31.68 -32.20 4.44
CA VAL A 389 -32.50 -30.98 4.37
C VAL A 389 -31.96 -30.07 3.28
N PHE A 390 -32.59 -30.13 2.10
CA PHE A 390 -32.19 -29.35 0.92
C PHE A 390 -33.04 -28.10 0.74
N ARG A 391 -32.45 -27.06 0.14
CA ARG A 391 -33.16 -25.86 -0.29
C ARG A 391 -34.13 -26.19 -1.42
N GLU A 392 -35.34 -25.67 -1.31
CA GLU A 392 -36.40 -25.89 -2.30
C GLU A 392 -35.93 -25.56 -3.73
N GLY A 393 -36.18 -26.48 -4.65
CA GLY A 393 -35.78 -26.34 -6.07
C GLY A 393 -34.29 -26.54 -6.34
N THR A 394 -33.50 -26.96 -5.36
CA THR A 394 -32.06 -27.20 -5.51
C THR A 394 -31.64 -28.52 -4.83
N ASN A 395 -30.45 -29.02 -5.17
CA ASN A 395 -29.80 -30.14 -4.48
C ASN A 395 -28.78 -29.66 -3.43
N GLU A 396 -28.86 -28.39 -3.02
CA GLU A 396 -27.95 -27.80 -2.04
C GLU A 396 -28.56 -27.91 -0.64
N VAL A 397 -27.73 -28.20 0.36
CA VAL A 397 -28.16 -28.21 1.76
C VAL A 397 -28.65 -26.81 2.15
N GLU A 398 -29.77 -26.73 2.87
CA GLU A 398 -30.37 -25.46 3.29
C GLU A 398 -29.49 -24.78 4.35
N LYS A 399 -28.58 -23.91 3.90
CA LYS A 399 -27.66 -23.12 4.74
C LYS A 399 -27.95 -21.62 4.72
N SER A 400 -29.15 -21.22 4.30
CA SER A 400 -29.51 -19.80 4.19
C SER A 400 -29.73 -19.18 5.57
N VAL A 401 -29.16 -18.00 5.79
CA VAL A 401 -29.30 -17.24 7.04
C VAL A 401 -29.77 -15.82 6.74
N TYR A 402 -30.78 -15.37 7.48
CA TYR A 402 -31.29 -14.01 7.43
C TYR A 402 -30.84 -13.24 8.67
N LEU A 403 -30.22 -12.09 8.46
CA LEU A 403 -29.76 -11.20 9.53
C LEU A 403 -30.82 -10.13 9.78
N ASN A 404 -31.44 -10.19 10.96
CA ASN A 404 -32.30 -9.14 11.50
C ASN A 404 -31.42 -8.14 12.26
N VAL A 405 -31.16 -7.00 11.65
CA VAL A 405 -30.19 -6.03 12.18
C VAL A 405 -30.89 -4.78 12.69
N SER A 406 -30.45 -4.27 13.83
CA SER A 406 -30.92 -2.99 14.37
C SER A 406 -30.51 -1.83 13.46
N LYS A 407 -31.37 -0.82 13.33
CA LYS A 407 -31.10 0.41 12.57
C LYS A 407 -29.91 1.19 13.13
N THR A 408 -29.69 1.10 14.45
CA THR A 408 -28.62 1.82 15.16
C THR A 408 -27.25 1.14 15.02
N LEU A 409 -27.22 -0.14 14.62
CA LEU A 409 -26.00 -0.93 14.49
C LEU A 409 -25.02 -0.25 13.52
N LYS A 410 -23.73 -0.36 13.81
CA LYS A 410 -22.67 0.19 12.96
C LYS A 410 -22.22 -0.80 11.90
N TYR A 411 -21.72 -0.28 10.77
CA TYR A 411 -21.23 -1.10 9.66
C TYR A 411 -20.11 -2.05 10.10
N ARG A 412 -19.22 -1.60 10.99
CA ARG A 412 -18.18 -2.45 11.58
C ARG A 412 -18.73 -3.73 12.20
N ASP A 413 -19.79 -3.60 12.99
CA ASP A 413 -20.34 -4.72 13.76
C ASP A 413 -21.27 -5.57 12.90
N LEU A 414 -21.93 -4.97 11.89
CA LEU A 414 -22.57 -5.70 10.80
C LEU A 414 -21.58 -6.65 10.11
N ILE A 415 -20.39 -6.18 9.76
CA ILE A 415 -19.39 -7.00 9.07
C ILE A 415 -18.88 -8.14 9.95
N LYS A 416 -18.66 -7.91 11.25
CA LYS A 416 -18.32 -9.00 12.19
C LYS A 416 -19.41 -10.07 12.26
N LEU A 417 -20.67 -9.66 12.27
CA LEU A 417 -21.81 -10.58 12.27
C LEU A 417 -21.87 -11.40 10.97
N VAL A 418 -21.72 -10.74 9.82
CA VAL A 418 -21.65 -11.40 8.51
C VAL A 418 -20.49 -12.40 8.46
N GLU A 419 -19.32 -12.01 8.97
CA GLU A 419 -18.14 -12.87 9.04
C GLU A 419 -18.41 -14.11 9.91
N ALA A 420 -18.94 -13.94 11.12
CA ALA A 420 -19.23 -15.06 12.02
C ALA A 420 -20.19 -16.09 11.39
N VAL A 421 -21.18 -15.60 10.65
CA VAL A 421 -22.17 -16.43 9.96
C VAL A 421 -21.57 -17.10 8.71
N LYS A 422 -20.73 -16.39 7.94
CA LYS A 422 -20.01 -16.98 6.79
C LYS A 422 -19.01 -18.05 7.22
N VAL A 423 -18.27 -17.83 8.32
CA VAL A 423 -17.35 -18.83 8.91
C VAL A 423 -18.06 -20.13 9.26
N ALA A 424 -19.32 -20.05 9.71
CA ALA A 424 -20.14 -21.23 9.99
C ALA A 424 -20.54 -22.01 8.71
N GLY A 425 -20.36 -21.44 7.52
CA GLY A 425 -20.73 -22.05 6.24
C GLY A 425 -22.10 -21.60 5.71
N ALA A 426 -22.62 -20.47 6.19
CA ALA A 426 -23.89 -19.94 5.71
C ALA A 426 -23.78 -19.40 4.28
N GLU A 427 -24.68 -19.85 3.41
CA GLU A 427 -24.78 -19.37 2.03
C GLU A 427 -26.17 -19.65 1.43
N PRO A 428 -26.91 -18.64 0.96
CA PRO A 428 -26.62 -17.20 0.98
C PRO A 428 -26.92 -16.57 2.34
N ILE A 429 -26.33 -15.39 2.56
CA ILE A 429 -26.67 -14.49 3.66
C ILE A 429 -27.62 -13.42 3.11
N GLY A 430 -28.70 -13.12 3.83
CA GLY A 430 -29.64 -12.06 3.47
C GLY A 430 -29.93 -11.11 4.63
N PHE A 431 -30.36 -9.89 4.34
CA PHE A 431 -30.72 -8.89 5.35
C PHE A 431 -32.23 -8.71 5.49
N ARG A 432 -32.67 -8.44 6.73
CA ARG A 432 -34.03 -8.03 7.08
C ARG A 432 -33.95 -6.91 8.12
N LEU A 433 -34.79 -5.90 7.94
CA LEU A 433 -35.02 -4.91 8.99
C LEU A 433 -35.88 -5.55 10.07
N LYS A 434 -35.48 -5.37 11.33
CA LYS A 434 -36.39 -5.58 12.45
C LYS A 434 -37.30 -4.35 12.50
N ASP A 435 -38.57 -4.52 12.17
CA ASP A 435 -39.59 -3.52 12.52
C ASP A 435 -39.63 -3.46 14.06
N GLU A 436 -39.56 -2.23 14.61
CA GLU A 436 -39.49 -1.99 16.06
C GLU A 436 -40.59 -2.71 16.86
#